data_AF-A0A6C0HWZ2-F1
#
_entry.id   AF-A0A6C0HWZ2-F1
#
_cell.length_a   1.000
_cell.length_b   1.000
_cell.length_c   1.000
_cell.angle_alpha   90.00
_cell.angle_beta   90.00
_cell.angle_gamma   90.00
#
_symmetry.space_group_name_H-M   'P 1'
#
loop_
_entity.id
_entity.type
_entity.pdbx_description
1 polymer ?
#
loop_
_entity_poly.entity_id
_entity_poly.type
_entity_poly.pdbx_seq_one_letter_code
_entity_poly.pdbx_strand_id
1 'polypeptide(L)'
;MNTTKRLSADTEYKKTGKSIQQNLSPDEIKEKLKEYVPLETIDEAQLNSHIRYFSIDSKGKKQFRLGGFLTKIDTDYIVLSNGKLSWSVQKKNSIFFKKMSYDELKEELIEKISNKFEKKLISLEKENESLKTTLKDIKRTIKK
;
A
#
# COMPACT_ATOMS: atom_id res chain seq x y z
N MET A 1 -14.21 -3.50 -28.73
CA MET A 1 -13.49 -3.99 -27.53
C MET A 1 -12.01 -4.08 -27.89
N ASN A 2 -11.12 -3.31 -27.25
CA ASN A 2 -9.69 -3.40 -27.54
C ASN A 2 -9.12 -4.69 -26.93
N THR A 3 -8.71 -5.62 -27.77
CA THR A 3 -8.04 -6.87 -27.36
C THR A 3 -6.62 -6.55 -26.91
N THR A 4 -6.30 -6.82 -25.64
CA THR A 4 -4.93 -6.67 -25.12
C THR A 4 -4.00 -7.72 -25.72
N LYS A 5 -2.78 -7.34 -26.14
CA LYS A 5 -1.78 -8.29 -26.65
C LYS A 5 -1.12 -9.04 -25.49
N ARG A 6 -1.01 -10.37 -25.58
CA ARG A 6 -0.31 -11.15 -24.56
C ARG A 6 1.20 -10.89 -24.68
N LEU A 7 1.85 -10.52 -23.58
CA LEU A 7 3.28 -10.20 -23.57
C LEU A 7 4.15 -11.34 -24.09
N SER A 8 3.78 -12.59 -23.79
CA SER A 8 4.50 -13.79 -24.25
C SER A 8 4.34 -14.07 -25.74
N ALA A 9 3.40 -13.42 -26.42
CA ALA A 9 3.20 -13.54 -27.87
C ALA A 9 3.97 -12.46 -28.66
N ASP A 10 4.68 -11.56 -27.97
CA ASP A 10 5.48 -10.53 -28.62
C ASP A 10 6.89 -11.04 -28.91
N THR A 11 7.11 -11.49 -30.15
CA THR A 11 8.42 -12.00 -30.61
C THR A 11 9.43 -10.90 -30.92
N GLU A 12 8.99 -9.64 -31.03
CA GLU A 12 9.85 -8.50 -31.36
C GLU A 12 10.38 -7.77 -30.11
N TYR A 13 9.78 -8.00 -28.95
CA TYR A 13 10.18 -7.33 -27.72
C TYR A 13 11.58 -7.77 -27.25
N LYS A 14 12.56 -6.89 -27.42
CA LYS A 14 13.91 -7.02 -26.83
C LYS A 14 14.06 -6.07 -25.66
N LYS A 15 14.21 -6.61 -24.45
CA LYS A 15 14.50 -5.82 -23.25
C LYS A 15 15.90 -5.22 -23.35
N THR A 16 15.99 -3.90 -23.56
CA THR A 16 17.26 -3.17 -23.55
C THR A 16 17.51 -2.55 -22.17
N GLY A 17 18.68 -2.83 -21.58
CA GLY A 17 19.13 -2.24 -20.32
C GLY A 17 18.43 -2.71 -19.04
N LYS A 18 18.74 -2.04 -17.92
CA LYS A 18 18.04 -2.23 -16.64
C LYS A 18 16.70 -1.50 -16.70
N SER A 19 15.61 -2.18 -16.40
CA SER A 19 14.29 -1.53 -16.33
C SER A 19 14.26 -0.55 -15.17
N ILE A 20 13.53 0.56 -15.28
CA ILE A 20 13.36 1.55 -14.18
C ILE A 20 13.02 0.87 -12.85
N GLN A 21 12.20 -0.18 -12.88
CA GLN A 21 11.84 -0.98 -11.69
C GLN A 21 13.02 -1.63 -10.95
N GLN A 22 14.12 -1.94 -11.66
CA GLN A 22 15.32 -2.56 -11.09
C GLN A 22 16.21 -1.56 -10.34
N ASN A 23 16.00 -0.27 -10.54
CA ASN A 23 16.76 0.80 -9.90
C ASN A 23 15.99 1.46 -8.73
N LEU A 24 14.75 1.04 -8.46
CA LEU A 24 13.97 1.59 -7.36
C LEU A 24 14.61 1.24 -6.02
N SER A 25 14.82 2.27 -5.20
CA SER A 25 15.27 2.10 -3.82
C SER A 25 14.15 1.52 -2.95
N PRO A 26 14.46 0.95 -1.78
CA PRO A 26 13.46 0.51 -0.82
C PRO A 26 12.46 1.62 -0.43
N ASP A 27 12.94 2.86 -0.30
CA ASP A 27 12.09 4.01 0.05
C ASP A 27 11.12 4.38 -1.09
N GLU A 28 11.60 4.34 -2.34
CA GLU A 28 10.72 4.56 -3.49
C GLU A 28 9.68 3.44 -3.63
N ILE A 29 10.04 2.19 -3.34
CA ILE A 29 9.09 1.07 -3.33
C ILE A 29 8.03 1.29 -2.24
N LYS A 30 8.45 1.72 -1.04
CA LYS A 30 7.55 2.04 0.07
C LYS A 30 6.60 3.18 -0.30
N GLU A 31 7.11 4.23 -0.94
CA GLU A 31 6.31 5.34 -1.46
C GLU A 31 5.24 4.85 -2.43
N LYS A 32 5.64 4.00 -3.37
CA LYS A 32 4.72 3.41 -4.33
C LYS A 32 3.64 2.60 -3.59
N LEU A 33 3.99 1.82 -2.57
CA LEU A 33 3.04 0.98 -1.84
C LEU A 33 2.16 1.71 -0.81
N LYS A 34 2.28 3.04 -0.63
CA LYS A 34 1.49 3.78 0.38
C LYS A 34 -0.02 3.57 0.31
N GLU A 35 -0.58 3.53 -0.90
CA GLU A 35 -2.02 3.34 -1.13
C GLU A 35 -2.39 1.86 -1.34
N TYR A 36 -1.51 0.94 -0.95
CA TYR A 36 -1.68 -0.48 -1.20
C TYR A 36 -1.65 -1.27 0.10
N VAL A 37 -2.54 -2.23 0.20
CA VAL A 37 -2.61 -3.17 1.33
C VAL A 37 -2.07 -4.53 0.90
N PRO A 38 -1.28 -5.21 1.74
CA PRO A 38 -0.87 -6.59 1.48
C PRO A 38 -2.10 -7.50 1.46
N LEU A 39 -2.06 -8.51 0.60
CA LEU A 39 -3.08 -9.55 0.55
C LEU A 39 -2.54 -10.85 1.15
N GLU A 40 -3.32 -11.51 1.99
CA GLU A 40 -3.01 -12.87 2.46
C GLU A 40 -3.20 -13.88 1.32
N THR A 41 -4.33 -13.78 0.63
CA THR A 41 -4.59 -14.48 -0.63
C THR A 41 -5.06 -13.51 -1.71
N ILE A 42 -4.63 -13.75 -2.94
CA ILE A 42 -5.06 -12.96 -4.10
C ILE A 42 -6.51 -13.29 -4.52
N ASP A 43 -7.06 -14.39 -4.03
CA ASP A 43 -8.40 -14.87 -4.40
C ASP A 43 -9.53 -13.97 -3.87
N GLU A 44 -9.24 -13.19 -2.84
CA GLU A 44 -10.16 -12.20 -2.25
C GLU A 44 -10.15 -10.86 -3.01
N ALA A 45 -9.22 -10.66 -3.93
CA ALA A 45 -9.11 -9.40 -4.66
C ALA A 45 -10.21 -9.29 -5.73
N GLN A 46 -10.93 -8.17 -5.72
CA GLN A 46 -11.92 -7.87 -6.75
C GLN A 46 -11.24 -7.71 -8.13
N LEU A 47 -11.85 -8.28 -9.17
CA LEU A 47 -11.43 -8.02 -10.55
C LEU A 47 -11.43 -6.52 -10.85
N ASN A 48 -10.57 -6.10 -11.78
CA ASN A 48 -10.24 -4.71 -12.10
C ASN A 48 -9.60 -3.90 -10.97
N SER A 49 -9.24 -4.53 -9.84
CA SER A 49 -8.35 -3.89 -8.86
C SER A 49 -6.93 -3.81 -9.40
N HIS A 50 -6.24 -2.71 -9.10
CA HIS A 50 -4.83 -2.59 -9.45
C HIS A 50 -3.96 -3.36 -8.44
N ILE A 51 -3.17 -4.30 -8.93
CA ILE A 51 -2.32 -5.17 -8.11
C ILE A 51 -0.86 -4.81 -8.33
N ARG A 52 -0.11 -4.74 -7.23
CA ARG A 52 1.36 -4.74 -7.20
C ARG A 52 1.84 -6.01 -6.53
N TYR A 53 3.06 -6.43 -6.85
CA TYR A 53 3.56 -7.66 -6.26
C TYR A 53 5.09 -7.70 -6.21
N PHE A 54 5.60 -8.54 -5.32
CA PHE A 54 6.98 -9.01 -5.40
C PHE A 54 6.99 -10.40 -6.01
N SER A 55 7.80 -10.61 -7.04
CA SER A 55 8.16 -11.95 -7.49
C SER A 55 9.38 -12.44 -6.71
N ILE A 56 9.34 -13.66 -6.20
CA ILE A 56 10.43 -14.31 -5.48
C ILE A 56 11.16 -15.23 -6.45
N ASP A 57 12.47 -15.03 -6.62
CA ASP A 57 13.28 -15.93 -7.44
C ASP A 57 13.67 -17.21 -6.70
N SER A 58 14.29 -18.16 -7.41
CA SER A 58 14.73 -19.44 -6.81
C SER A 58 15.78 -19.30 -5.71
N LYS A 59 16.40 -18.12 -5.58
CA LYS A 59 17.37 -17.79 -4.52
C LYS A 59 16.71 -17.04 -3.36
N GLY A 60 15.39 -16.88 -3.38
CA GLY A 60 14.63 -16.16 -2.36
C GLY A 60 14.67 -14.64 -2.49
N LYS A 61 15.28 -14.09 -3.55
CA LYS A 61 15.36 -12.63 -3.74
C LYS A 61 14.02 -12.10 -4.22
N LYS A 62 13.48 -11.13 -3.47
CA LYS A 62 12.25 -10.42 -3.81
C LYS A 62 12.55 -9.35 -4.87
N GLN A 63 11.78 -9.34 -5.94
CA GLN A 63 11.84 -8.33 -6.99
C GLN A 63 10.50 -7.63 -7.10
N PHE A 64 10.49 -6.32 -6.83
CA PHE A 64 9.27 -5.51 -6.90
C PHE A 64 8.80 -5.35 -8.34
N ARG A 65 7.48 -5.44 -8.55
CA ARG A 65 6.81 -5.25 -9.82
C ARG A 65 5.68 -4.24 -9.66
N LEU A 66 5.65 -3.27 -10.58
CA LEU A 66 4.58 -2.25 -10.63
C LEU A 66 3.21 -2.85 -10.94
N GLY A 67 3.17 -4.08 -11.48
CA GLY A 67 1.96 -4.84 -11.72
C GLY A 67 0.99 -4.18 -12.71
N GLY A 68 -0.31 -4.37 -12.47
CA GLY A 68 -1.38 -3.95 -13.38
C GLY A 68 -2.75 -4.32 -12.83
N PHE A 69 -3.80 -4.11 -13.62
CA PHE A 69 -5.17 -4.43 -13.27
C PHE A 69 -5.43 -5.94 -13.35
N LEU A 70 -6.06 -6.48 -12.32
CA LEU A 70 -6.44 -7.88 -12.24
C LEU A 70 -7.58 -8.18 -13.20
N THR A 71 -7.35 -9.08 -14.15
CA THR A 71 -8.33 -9.43 -15.18
C THR A 71 -8.87 -10.84 -15.04
N LYS A 72 -8.08 -11.76 -14.47
CA LYS A 72 -8.47 -13.14 -14.21
C LYS A 72 -7.73 -13.67 -12.99
N ILE A 73 -8.44 -14.45 -12.19
CA ILE A 73 -7.87 -15.30 -11.15
C ILE A 73 -8.07 -16.75 -11.61
N ASP A 74 -6.98 -17.50 -11.69
CA ASP A 74 -6.96 -18.95 -11.95
C ASP A 74 -6.40 -19.66 -10.71
N THR A 75 -6.35 -20.98 -10.66
CA THR A 75 -5.89 -21.72 -9.47
C THR A 75 -4.43 -21.39 -9.14
N ASP A 76 -3.54 -21.48 -10.14
CA ASP A 76 -2.09 -21.36 -9.95
C ASP A 76 -1.53 -19.97 -10.27
N TYR A 77 -2.26 -19.18 -11.06
CA TYR A 77 -1.81 -17.90 -11.56
C TYR A 77 -2.93 -16.87 -11.62
N ILE A 78 -2.54 -15.60 -11.75
CA ILE A 78 -3.45 -14.51 -12.08
C ILE A 78 -3.04 -13.90 -13.42
N VAL A 79 -3.97 -13.20 -14.07
CA VAL A 79 -3.68 -12.41 -15.27
C VAL A 79 -3.82 -10.95 -14.93
N LEU A 80 -2.73 -10.20 -15.13
CA LEU A 80 -2.70 -8.76 -15.00
C LEU A 80 -2.67 -8.10 -16.38
N SER A 81 -3.20 -6.89 -16.47
CA SER A 81 -3.12 -6.06 -17.68
C SER A 81 -2.86 -4.59 -17.36
N ASN A 82 -2.18 -3.90 -18.27
CA ASN A 82 -2.07 -2.44 -18.27
C ASN A 82 -2.95 -1.77 -19.35
N GLY A 83 -3.94 -2.50 -19.89
CA GLY A 83 -4.81 -2.03 -20.98
C GLY A 83 -4.21 -2.16 -22.38
N LYS A 84 -2.89 -2.33 -22.52
CA LYS A 84 -2.23 -2.62 -23.80
C LYS A 84 -1.72 -4.06 -23.87
N LEU A 85 -1.05 -4.48 -22.81
CA LEU A 85 -0.44 -5.78 -22.64
C LEU A 85 -1.12 -6.53 -21.49
N SER A 86 -1.10 -7.86 -21.58
CA SER A 86 -1.48 -8.76 -20.49
C SER A 86 -0.41 -9.82 -20.25
N TRP A 87 -0.26 -10.24 -18.99
CA TRP A 87 0.71 -11.26 -18.60
C TRP A 87 0.22 -12.04 -17.38
N SER A 88 0.69 -13.28 -17.28
CA SER A 88 0.38 -14.17 -16.16
C SER A 88 1.40 -14.02 -15.04
N VAL A 89 0.95 -14.07 -13.80
CA VAL A 89 1.78 -14.05 -12.60
C VAL A 89 1.45 -15.28 -11.76
N GLN A 90 2.47 -16.07 -11.42
CA GLN A 90 2.32 -17.28 -10.61
C GLN A 90 2.04 -16.89 -9.14
N LYS A 91 1.06 -17.51 -8.50
CA LYS A 91 0.69 -17.21 -7.11
C LYS A 91 1.76 -17.67 -6.11
N LYS A 92 2.24 -18.90 -6.29
CA LYS A 92 3.14 -19.62 -5.36
C LYS A 92 4.37 -18.82 -4.92
N ASN A 93 4.98 -18.06 -5.84
CA ASN A 93 6.22 -17.32 -5.60
C ASN A 93 6.00 -15.80 -5.65
N SER A 94 4.82 -15.34 -5.25
CA SER A 94 4.47 -13.92 -5.31
C SER A 94 3.83 -13.43 -4.01
N ILE A 95 4.16 -12.21 -3.63
CA ILE A 95 3.50 -11.48 -2.54
C ILE A 95 2.70 -10.35 -3.18
N PHE A 96 1.38 -10.33 -2.98
CA PHE A 96 0.48 -9.40 -3.65
C PHE A 96 0.04 -8.25 -2.75
N PHE A 97 -0.24 -7.12 -3.39
CA PHE A 97 -0.74 -5.91 -2.76
C PHE A 97 -1.87 -5.34 -3.62
N LYS A 98 -3.03 -5.08 -3.01
CA LYS A 98 -4.19 -4.47 -3.66
C LYS A 98 -4.14 -2.97 -3.46
N LYS A 99 -4.40 -2.19 -4.52
CA LYS A 99 -4.65 -0.76 -4.35
C LYS A 99 -5.95 -0.58 -3.56
N MET A 100 -5.91 0.24 -2.51
CA MET A 100 -7.12 0.62 -1.78
C MET A 100 -8.07 1.40 -2.70
N SER A 101 -9.36 1.16 -2.51
CA SER A 101 -10.44 1.97 -3.04
C SER A 101 -10.42 3.36 -2.40
N TYR A 102 -11.13 4.30 -3.02
CA TYR A 102 -11.26 5.65 -2.48
C TYR A 102 -11.91 5.65 -1.09
N ASP A 103 -12.91 4.79 -0.86
CA ASP A 103 -13.60 4.70 0.41
C ASP A 103 -12.70 4.12 1.50
N GLU A 104 -11.95 3.04 1.21
CA GLU A 104 -10.94 2.49 2.14
C GLU A 104 -9.88 3.55 2.51
N LEU A 105 -9.39 4.32 1.53
CA LEU A 105 -8.43 5.42 1.78
C LEU A 105 -9.03 6.52 2.66
N LYS A 106 -10.29 6.86 2.44
CA LYS A 106 -10.99 7.90 3.19
C LYS A 106 -11.21 7.48 4.64
N GLU A 107 -11.63 6.24 4.87
CA GLU A 107 -11.80 5.68 6.22
C GLU A 107 -10.48 5.66 6.98
N GLU A 108 -9.41 5.16 6.37
CA GLU A 108 -8.07 5.12 6.99
C GLU A 108 -7.58 6.55 7.34
N LEU A 109 -7.87 7.53 6.47
CA LEU A 109 -7.53 8.93 6.73
C LEU A 109 -8.31 9.50 7.91
N ILE A 110 -9.63 9.26 7.97
CA ILE A 110 -10.47 9.70 9.08
C ILE A 110 -9.97 9.10 10.39
N GLU A 111 -9.70 7.79 10.43
CA GLU A 111 -9.21 7.10 11.61
C GLU A 111 -7.87 7.67 12.09
N LYS A 112 -6.91 7.89 11.18
CA LYS A 112 -5.61 8.50 11.52
C LYS A 112 -5.76 9.90 12.10
N ILE A 113 -6.68 10.69 11.55
CA ILE A 113 -6.95 12.05 12.00
C ILE A 113 -7.61 12.03 13.39
N SER A 114 -8.64 11.21 13.59
CA SER A 114 -9.33 11.04 14.88
C SER A 114 -8.35 10.63 15.97
N ASN A 115 -7.54 9.59 15.74
CA ASN A 115 -6.52 9.13 16.67
C ASN A 115 -5.49 10.22 17.04
N LYS A 116 -5.13 11.07 16.07
CA LYS A 116 -4.21 12.20 16.30
C LYS A 116 -4.85 13.26 17.21
N PHE A 117 -6.12 13.59 16.95
CA PHE A 117 -6.85 14.57 17.75
C PHE A 117 -7.14 14.07 19.17
N GLU A 118 -7.53 12.81 19.33
CA GLU A 118 -7.73 12.19 20.66
C GLU A 118 -6.46 12.25 21.51
N LYS A 119 -5.31 11.86 20.94
CA LYS A 119 -4.02 11.96 21.63
C LYS A 119 -3.70 13.40 22.04
N LYS A 120 -4.01 14.38 21.17
CA LYS A 120 -3.79 15.79 21.49
C LYS A 120 -4.74 16.31 22.56
N LEU A 121 -6.01 15.90 22.55
CA LEU A 121 -6.99 16.24 23.58
C LEU A 121 -6.55 15.72 24.95
N ILE A 122 -6.18 14.44 25.05
CA ILE A 122 -5.69 13.84 26.30
C ILE A 122 -4.46 14.60 26.83
N SER A 123 -3.55 15.00 25.95
CA SER A 123 -2.38 15.80 26.34
C SER A 123 -2.77 17.17 26.88
N LEU A 124 -3.71 17.86 26.23
CA LEU A 124 -4.18 19.19 26.64
C LEU A 124 -4.99 19.14 27.94
N GLU A 125 -5.78 18.08 28.15
CA GLU A 125 -6.51 17.86 29.41
C GLU A 125 -5.56 17.69 30.59
N LYS A 126 -4.52 16.87 30.44
CA LYS A 126 -3.47 16.69 31.46
C LYS A 126 -2.74 18.00 31.77
N GLU A 127 -2.42 18.79 30.74
CA GLU A 127 -1.78 20.08 30.90
C GLU A 127 -2.69 21.07 31.66
N ASN A 128 -3.98 21.11 31.30
CA ASN A 128 -4.97 21.92 31.99
C ASN A 128 -5.16 21.54 33.46
N GLU A 129 -5.17 20.25 33.80
CA GLU A 129 -5.23 19.80 35.19
C GLU A 129 -4.00 20.22 36.00
N SER A 130 -2.81 20.09 35.42
CA SER A 130 -1.56 20.54 36.03
C SER A 130 -1.60 22.05 36.32
N LEU A 131 -1.98 22.86 35.32
CA LEU A 131 -2.11 24.31 35.45
C LEU A 131 -3.13 24.72 36.51
N LYS A 132 -4.29 24.05 36.57
CA LYS A 132 -5.30 24.29 37.61
C LYS A 132 -4.74 24.02 39.01
N THR A 133 -3.96 22.96 39.16
CA THR A 133 -3.33 22.58 40.42
C THR A 133 -2.30 23.63 40.84
N THR A 134 -1.39 24.01 39.93
CA THR A 134 -0.40 25.06 40.19
C THR A 134 -1.05 26.40 40.56
N LEU A 135 -2.11 26.81 39.85
CA LEU A 135 -2.85 28.04 40.17
C LEU A 135 -3.49 27.99 41.56
N LYS A 136 -3.99 26.83 41.99
CA LYS A 136 -4.56 26.64 43.33
C LYS A 136 -3.49 26.82 44.40
N ASP A 137 -2.29 26.29 44.17
CA ASP A 137 -1.18 26.39 45.12
C ASP A 137 -0.63 27.81 45.22
N ILE A 138 -0.44 28.51 44.09
CA ILE A 138 -0.06 29.93 44.08
C ILE A 138 -1.07 30.78 44.87
N LYS A 139 -2.38 30.57 44.65
CA LYS A 139 -3.43 31.29 45.40
C LYS A 139 -3.39 31.03 46.90
N ARG A 140 -3.00 29.83 47.32
CA ARG A 140 -2.82 29.50 48.75
C ARG A 140 -1.61 30.22 49.33
N THR A 141 -0.51 30.31 48.59
CA THR A 141 0.71 31.00 49.02
C THR A 141 0.48 32.50 49.19
N ILE A 142 -0.24 33.15 48.27
CA ILE A 142 -0.52 34.60 48.33
C ILE A 142 -1.47 34.97 49.49
N LYS A 143 -2.32 34.04 49.94
CA LYS A 143 -3.26 34.25 51.06
C LYS A 143 -2.64 34.05 52.44
N LYS A 144 -1.41 33.54 52.53
CA LYS A 144 -0.63 33.45 53.78
C LYS A 144 0.24 34.69 53.92
#